data_AF-A0A1Y2W733-F1
#
_entry.id   AF-A0A1Y2W733-F1
#
_cell.length_a   1.000
_cell.length_b   1.000
_cell.length_c   1.000
_cell.angle_alpha   90.00
_cell.angle_beta   90.00
_cell.angle_gamma   90.00
#
_symmetry.space_group_name_H-M   'P 1'
#
loop_
_entity.id
_entity.type
_entity.pdbx_description
1 polymer ?
#
loop_
_entity_poly.entity_id
_entity_poly.type
_entity_poly.pdbx_seq_one_letter_code
_entity_poly.pdbx_strand_id
1 'polypeptide(L)'
;MPGRYGNGYEWYEMGFFAQWSEDNIIRVLCIDIPPPIRHGLQNTLAMAGSSPAELGDPFAMLYPLLDEVVTECDDNVWRVTKEARHENATFEALNNLSRHVRHLVEVQSVAIETWQALISQQRVNFSRLSDKVSERHKIQAIEHLEFQSQMMKGIRWRAQASSDRLDGEIQLAYNILASTDSQIMKSIALLTMLFLPATFVATLFSTTFFSFDEDGWLFSKAFWIYWAVVIPLTIVVLLAWWLWLGGSTQSIRLRLLHTS
;
A
#
# COMPACT_ATOMS: atom_id res chain seq x y z
N MET A 1 11.08 -25.29 2.08
CA MET A 1 9.75 -25.66 1.56
C MET A 1 8.98 -24.37 1.47
N PRO A 2 8.56 -23.92 0.28
CA PRO A 2 7.82 -22.66 0.18
C PRO A 2 6.52 -22.79 0.98
N GLY A 3 6.36 -21.91 1.96
CA GLY A 3 5.15 -21.84 2.77
C GLY A 3 4.00 -21.31 1.92
N ARG A 4 3.15 -22.21 1.39
CA ARG A 4 1.90 -21.80 0.74
C ARG A 4 0.91 -21.31 1.79
N TYR A 5 0.89 -20.00 2.02
CA TYR A 5 -0.16 -19.36 2.79
C TYR A 5 -1.13 -18.60 1.86
N GLY A 6 -2.35 -19.09 1.78
CA GLY A 6 -3.57 -18.30 1.63
C GLY A 6 -3.98 -17.74 0.27
N ASN A 7 -3.08 -17.31 -0.62
CA ASN A 7 -3.51 -16.54 -1.82
C ASN A 7 -2.66 -16.75 -3.09
N GLY A 8 -2.17 -17.97 -3.34
CA GLY A 8 -1.43 -18.27 -4.59
C GLY A 8 -0.04 -17.61 -4.71
N TYR A 9 0.45 -16.97 -3.64
CA TYR A 9 1.79 -16.41 -3.57
C TYR A 9 2.78 -17.45 -3.02
N GLU A 10 3.97 -17.51 -3.62
CA GLU A 10 5.10 -18.28 -3.10
C GLU A 10 6.11 -17.33 -2.46
N TRP A 11 6.44 -17.62 -1.20
CA TRP A 11 7.47 -16.91 -0.44
C TRP A 11 8.74 -17.74 -0.41
N TYR A 12 9.86 -17.05 -0.59
CA TYR A 12 11.20 -17.63 -0.58
C TYR A 12 12.06 -16.91 0.45
N GLU A 13 12.64 -17.67 1.38
CA GLU A 13 13.55 -17.17 2.42
C GLU A 13 14.99 -17.42 1.98
N MET A 14 15.45 -16.63 1.00
CA MET A 14 16.78 -16.81 0.41
C MET A 14 17.89 -16.61 1.46
N GLY A 15 18.75 -17.60 1.60
CA GLY A 15 19.93 -17.55 2.46
C GLY A 15 21.21 -17.87 1.68
N PHE A 16 22.26 -17.09 1.89
CA PHE A 16 23.53 -17.25 1.18
C PHE A 16 24.70 -17.33 2.17
N PHE A 17 25.51 -18.37 2.06
CA PHE A 17 26.67 -18.59 2.91
C PHE A 17 27.90 -18.82 2.03
N ALA A 18 28.88 -17.94 2.13
CA ALA A 18 30.13 -18.06 1.39
C ALA A 18 31.26 -18.52 2.32
N GLN A 19 32.06 -19.47 1.85
CA GLN A 19 33.30 -19.91 2.48
C GLN A 19 34.44 -19.81 1.48
N TRP A 20 35.52 -19.16 1.89
CA TRP A 20 36.78 -19.09 1.16
C TRP A 20 37.87 -19.78 1.99
N SER A 21 38.57 -20.74 1.38
CA SER A 21 39.63 -21.53 2.03
C SER A 21 41.02 -21.14 1.53
N GLU A 22 42.05 -21.44 2.32
CA GLU A 22 43.46 -21.20 1.96
C GLU A 22 43.89 -21.96 0.69
N ASP A 23 43.25 -23.10 0.40
CA ASP A 23 43.44 -23.90 -0.82
C ASP A 23 42.87 -23.23 -2.09
N ASN A 24 42.53 -21.94 -2.03
CA ASN A 24 41.84 -21.20 -3.09
C ASN A 24 40.51 -21.85 -3.51
N ILE A 25 39.84 -22.55 -2.59
CA ILE A 25 38.53 -23.15 -2.82
C ILE A 25 37.45 -22.17 -2.34
N ILE A 26 36.54 -21.82 -3.25
CA ILE A 26 35.37 -21.00 -2.96
C ILE A 26 34.13 -21.87 -2.98
N ARG A 27 33.33 -21.82 -1.91
CA ARG A 27 32.05 -22.51 -1.82
C ARG A 27 30.97 -21.52 -1.42
N VAL A 28 29.86 -21.54 -2.15
CA VAL A 28 28.67 -20.78 -1.80
C VAL A 28 27.52 -21.75 -1.62
N LEU A 29 26.95 -21.79 -0.42
CA LEU A 29 25.72 -22.51 -0.12
C LEU A 29 24.55 -21.53 -0.24
N CYS A 30 23.60 -21.90 -1.07
CA CYS A 30 22.40 -21.12 -1.30
C CYS A 30 21.17 -21.92 -0.86
N ILE A 31 20.34 -21.31 -0.02
CA ILE A 31 19.17 -21.92 0.62
C ILE A 31 17.92 -21.23 0.08
N ASP A 32 16.88 -22.03 -0.16
CA ASP A 32 15.54 -21.59 -0.61
C ASP A 32 15.54 -20.68 -1.84
N ILE A 33 16.43 -20.96 -2.79
CA ILE A 33 16.53 -20.20 -4.05
C ILE A 33 15.31 -20.47 -4.95
N PRO A 34 14.62 -19.42 -5.42
CA PRO A 34 13.61 -19.51 -6.48
C PRO A 34 14.12 -20.22 -7.76
N PRO A 35 13.27 -20.97 -8.49
CA PRO A 35 13.65 -21.59 -9.75
C PRO A 35 14.29 -20.63 -10.78
N PRO A 36 13.80 -19.38 -10.99
CA PRO A 36 14.40 -18.44 -11.94
C PRO A 36 15.88 -18.16 -11.65
N ILE A 37 16.21 -17.78 -10.41
CA ILE A 37 17.60 -17.54 -9.97
C ILE A 37 18.46 -18.79 -10.15
N ARG A 38 17.94 -19.97 -9.81
CA ARG A 38 18.69 -21.23 -9.97
C ARG A 38 19.06 -21.48 -11.43
N HIS A 39 18.10 -21.33 -12.34
CA HIS A 39 18.31 -21.56 -13.77
C HIS A 39 19.20 -20.48 -14.38
N GLY A 40 19.01 -19.22 -14.02
CA GLY A 40 19.87 -18.10 -14.44
C GLY A 40 21.32 -18.33 -14.01
N LEU A 41 21.53 -18.65 -12.73
CA LEU A 41 22.87 -18.94 -12.20
C LEU A 41 23.52 -20.13 -12.90
N GLN A 42 22.79 -21.23 -13.11
CA GLN A 42 23.30 -22.39 -13.85
C GLN A 42 23.72 -22.03 -15.28
N ASN A 43 22.94 -21.20 -15.96
CA ASN A 43 23.26 -20.74 -17.31
C ASN A 43 24.49 -19.84 -17.32
N THR A 44 24.56 -18.87 -16.41
CA THR A 44 25.70 -17.95 -16.27
C THR A 44 27.00 -18.71 -15.98
N LEU A 45 26.94 -19.69 -15.07
CA LEU A 45 28.08 -20.56 -14.76
C LEU A 45 28.47 -21.47 -15.94
N ALA A 46 27.49 -21.99 -16.69
CA ALA A 46 27.77 -22.78 -17.89
C ALA A 46 28.39 -21.96 -19.02
N MET A 47 27.95 -20.70 -19.19
CA MET A 47 28.47 -19.77 -20.20
C MET A 47 29.86 -19.23 -19.85
N ALA A 48 30.19 -19.11 -18.56
CA ALA A 48 31.53 -18.69 -18.10
C ALA A 48 32.64 -19.66 -18.56
N GLY A 49 32.31 -20.90 -18.93
CA GLY A 49 33.22 -21.83 -19.60
C GLY A 49 34.51 -22.09 -18.82
N SER A 50 35.66 -21.79 -19.44
CA SER A 50 37.02 -22.03 -18.91
C SER A 50 37.68 -20.81 -18.26
N SER A 51 37.03 -19.65 -18.21
CA SER A 51 37.53 -18.48 -17.49
C SER A 51 37.13 -18.62 -16.02
N PRO A 52 38.01 -19.12 -15.15
CA PRO A 52 37.64 -19.40 -13.77
C PRO A 52 37.36 -18.08 -13.07
N ALA A 53 36.43 -18.08 -12.12
CA ALA A 53 36.34 -17.00 -11.15
C ALA A 53 37.74 -16.77 -10.55
N GLU A 54 38.13 -15.50 -10.36
CA GLU A 54 39.44 -15.16 -9.80
C GLU A 54 39.53 -15.72 -8.37
N LEU A 55 40.21 -16.85 -8.18
CA LEU A 55 40.18 -17.58 -6.91
C LEU A 55 40.87 -16.82 -5.76
N GLY A 56 41.70 -15.83 -6.09
CA GLY A 56 42.28 -14.89 -5.14
C GLY A 56 41.27 -13.88 -4.60
N ASP A 57 40.11 -13.73 -5.24
CA ASP A 57 39.00 -12.93 -4.76
C ASP A 57 38.03 -13.80 -3.93
N PRO A 58 37.88 -13.53 -2.61
CA PRO A 58 37.00 -14.31 -1.74
C PRO A 58 35.51 -14.29 -2.13
N PHE A 59 35.06 -13.26 -2.86
CA PHE A 59 33.67 -13.02 -3.24
C PHE A 59 33.40 -13.25 -4.73
N ALA A 60 34.37 -13.76 -5.50
CA ALA A 60 34.24 -13.94 -6.95
C ALA A 60 32.98 -14.75 -7.36
N MET A 61 32.61 -15.75 -6.56
CA MET A 61 31.41 -16.57 -6.81
C MET A 61 30.09 -15.91 -6.39
N LEU A 62 30.14 -14.83 -5.60
CA LEU A 62 28.94 -14.08 -5.22
C LEU A 62 28.48 -13.16 -6.35
N TYR A 63 29.37 -12.62 -7.19
CA TYR A 63 28.99 -11.68 -8.25
C TYR A 63 27.86 -12.15 -9.17
N PRO A 64 27.95 -13.33 -9.82
CA PRO A 64 26.86 -13.82 -10.67
C PRO A 64 25.58 -14.12 -9.88
N LEU A 65 25.70 -14.52 -8.61
CA LEU A 65 24.55 -14.74 -7.74
C LEU A 65 23.83 -13.42 -7.42
N LEU A 66 24.59 -12.37 -7.12
CA LEU A 66 24.06 -11.04 -6.82
C LEU A 66 23.35 -10.44 -8.04
N ASP A 67 23.85 -10.69 -9.26
CA ASP A 67 23.18 -10.30 -10.51
C ASP A 67 21.80 -10.97 -10.67
N GLU A 68 21.70 -12.26 -10.38
CA GLU A 68 20.41 -12.97 -10.44
C GLU A 68 19.43 -12.47 -9.36
N VAL A 69 19.92 -12.15 -8.16
CA VAL A 69 19.08 -11.57 -7.09
C VAL A 69 18.58 -10.18 -7.49
N VAL A 70 19.43 -9.35 -8.11
CA VAL A 70 19.04 -8.04 -8.63
C VAL A 70 17.92 -8.17 -9.66
N THR A 71 18.06 -9.11 -10.60
CA THR A 71 17.07 -9.39 -11.65
C THR A 71 15.74 -9.81 -11.04
N GLU A 72 15.75 -10.78 -10.13
CA GLU A 72 14.54 -11.25 -9.46
C GLU A 72 13.88 -10.13 -8.63
N CYS A 73 14.66 -9.27 -7.98
CA CYS A 73 14.13 -8.12 -7.26
C CYS A 73 13.46 -7.09 -8.19
N ASP A 74 14.04 -6.81 -9.35
CA ASP A 74 13.46 -5.89 -10.33
C ASP A 74 12.13 -6.45 -10.88
N ASP A 75 12.11 -7.73 -11.27
CA ASP A 75 10.92 -8.42 -11.77
C ASP A 75 9.78 -8.43 -10.75
N ASN A 76 10.09 -8.73 -9.49
CA ASN A 76 9.09 -8.71 -8.42
C ASN A 76 8.51 -7.31 -8.19
N VAL A 77 9.34 -6.27 -8.21
CA VAL A 77 8.87 -4.88 -8.09
C VAL A 77 8.02 -4.48 -9.31
N TRP A 78 8.43 -4.85 -10.52
CA TRP A 78 7.66 -4.57 -11.73
C TRP A 78 6.29 -5.23 -11.73
N ARG A 79 6.22 -6.51 -11.32
CA ARG A 79 4.95 -7.25 -11.24
C ARG A 79 3.96 -6.54 -10.33
N VAL A 80 4.40 -6.16 -9.13
CA VAL A 80 3.57 -5.48 -8.13
C VAL A 80 3.22 -4.06 -8.58
N THR A 81 4.16 -3.32 -9.17
CA THR A 81 3.92 -1.97 -9.69
C THR A 81 2.88 -1.97 -10.81
N LYS A 82 2.91 -2.97 -11.70
CA LYS A 82 1.95 -3.13 -12.79
C LYS A 82 0.56 -3.47 -12.25
N GLU A 83 0.47 -4.38 -11.28
CA GLU A 83 -0.78 -4.72 -10.62
C GLU A 83 -1.42 -3.47 -9.98
N ALA A 84 -0.60 -2.63 -9.35
CA ALA A 84 -1.06 -1.42 -8.69
C ALA A 84 -1.60 -0.36 -9.67
N ARG A 85 -1.40 -0.51 -10.99
CA ARG A 85 -1.89 0.41 -12.02
C ARG A 85 -3.20 -0.04 -12.64
N HIS A 86 -3.76 -1.17 -12.21
CA HIS A 86 -5.06 -1.63 -12.71
C HIS A 86 -6.19 -0.73 -12.21
N GLU A 87 -6.93 -0.14 -13.16
CA GLU A 87 -8.00 0.84 -12.89
C GLU A 87 -9.19 0.29 -12.10
N ASN A 88 -9.40 -1.03 -12.08
CA ASN A 88 -10.55 -1.68 -11.46
C ASN A 88 -10.21 -2.46 -10.17
N ALA A 89 -9.10 -2.11 -9.51
CA ALA A 89 -8.70 -2.79 -8.28
C ALA A 89 -9.70 -2.53 -7.14
N THR A 90 -10.14 -3.59 -6.47
CA THR A 90 -10.98 -3.46 -5.27
C THR A 90 -10.17 -2.89 -4.10
N PHE A 91 -10.85 -2.29 -3.12
CA PHE A 91 -10.20 -1.77 -1.91
C PHE A 91 -9.36 -2.86 -1.20
N GLU A 92 -9.87 -4.08 -1.14
CA GLU A 92 -9.15 -5.24 -0.57
C GLU A 92 -7.90 -5.59 -1.39
N ALA A 93 -7.99 -5.59 -2.71
CA ALA A 93 -6.85 -5.83 -3.60
C ALA A 93 -5.77 -4.77 -3.42
N LEU A 94 -6.14 -3.49 -3.38
CA LEU A 94 -5.20 -2.38 -3.14
C LEU A 94 -4.50 -2.52 -1.78
N ASN A 95 -5.23 -2.88 -0.73
CA ASN A 95 -4.65 -3.04 0.60
C ASN A 95 -3.71 -4.26 0.68
N ASN A 96 -4.08 -5.40 0.09
CA ASN A 96 -3.21 -6.57 -0.01
C ASN A 96 -1.94 -6.25 -0.81
N LEU A 97 -2.06 -5.49 -1.89
CA LEU A 97 -0.94 -5.06 -2.69
C LEU A 97 -0.01 -4.09 -1.95
N SER A 98 -0.57 -3.13 -1.19
CA SER A 98 0.20 -2.22 -0.32
C SER A 98 1.05 -3.00 0.68
N ARG A 99 0.51 -4.08 1.28
CA ARG A 99 1.28 -4.96 2.16
C ARG A 99 2.46 -5.62 1.45
N HIS A 100 2.26 -6.11 0.23
CA HIS A 100 3.33 -6.74 -0.55
C HIS A 100 4.42 -5.75 -0.95
N VAL A 101 4.06 -4.56 -1.45
CA VAL A 101 5.05 -3.51 -1.76
C VAL A 101 5.86 -3.14 -0.51
N ARG A 102 5.20 -2.97 0.64
CA ARG A 102 5.88 -2.61 1.89
C ARG A 102 6.89 -3.67 2.31
N HIS A 103 6.54 -4.94 2.18
CA HIS A 103 7.49 -6.04 2.43
C HIS A 103 8.66 -6.04 1.44
N LEU A 104 8.43 -5.74 0.15
CA LEU A 104 9.52 -5.59 -0.82
C LEU A 104 10.48 -4.46 -0.44
N VAL A 105 9.94 -3.31 -0.01
CA VAL A 105 10.75 -2.18 0.48
C VAL A 105 11.60 -2.59 1.68
N GLU A 106 11.01 -3.29 2.66
CA GLU A 106 11.71 -3.77 3.85
C GLU A 106 12.86 -4.72 3.50
N VAL A 107 12.57 -5.78 2.75
CA VAL A 107 13.56 -6.78 2.35
C VAL A 107 14.69 -6.16 1.53
N GLN A 108 14.37 -5.29 0.57
CA GLN A 108 15.38 -4.62 -0.24
C GLN A 108 16.23 -3.64 0.58
N SER A 109 15.67 -3.02 1.62
CA SER A 109 16.42 -2.15 2.54
C SER A 109 17.50 -2.94 3.26
N VAL A 110 17.12 -4.05 3.88
CA VAL A 110 18.05 -4.94 4.61
C VAL A 110 19.08 -5.54 3.65
N ALA A 111 18.67 -5.91 2.44
CA ALA A 111 19.57 -6.43 1.44
C ALA A 111 20.62 -5.37 1.03
N ILE A 112 20.21 -4.12 0.75
CA ILE A 112 21.14 -3.03 0.40
C ILE A 112 22.17 -2.81 1.52
N GLU A 113 21.75 -2.81 2.78
CA GLU A 113 22.67 -2.68 3.93
C GLU A 113 23.67 -3.84 3.97
N THR A 114 23.19 -5.07 3.73
CA THR A 114 24.04 -6.27 3.63
C THR A 114 25.05 -6.15 2.49
N TRP A 115 24.62 -5.69 1.30
CA TRP A 115 25.50 -5.43 0.16
C TRP A 115 26.58 -4.38 0.48
N GLN A 116 26.21 -3.31 1.18
CA GLN A 116 27.17 -2.28 1.59
C GLN A 116 28.20 -2.82 2.58
N ALA A 117 27.79 -3.71 3.50
CA ALA A 117 28.70 -4.42 4.39
C ALA A 117 29.62 -5.38 3.62
N LEU A 118 29.12 -6.08 2.59
CA LEU A 118 29.95 -6.92 1.72
C LEU A 118 30.97 -6.07 0.94
N ILE A 119 30.56 -4.94 0.37
CA ILE A 119 31.48 -4.01 -0.34
C ILE A 119 32.58 -3.52 0.60
N SER A 120 32.22 -3.11 1.82
CA SER A 120 33.22 -2.61 2.78
C SER A 120 34.20 -3.73 3.19
N GLN A 121 33.70 -4.93 3.44
CA GLN A 121 34.53 -6.09 3.74
C GLN A 121 35.44 -6.45 2.56
N GLN A 122 34.95 -6.35 1.32
CA GLN A 122 35.74 -6.66 0.14
C GLN A 122 36.90 -5.69 -0.07
N ARG A 123 36.69 -4.40 0.19
CA ARG A 123 37.79 -3.42 0.20
C ARG A 123 38.86 -3.79 1.23
N VAL A 124 38.44 -4.28 2.41
CA VAL A 124 39.38 -4.78 3.43
C VAL A 124 40.09 -6.04 2.94
N ASN A 125 39.39 -6.99 2.32
CA ASN A 125 39.99 -8.19 1.75
C ASN A 125 41.06 -7.83 0.72
N PHE A 126 40.77 -6.93 -0.21
CA PHE A 126 41.73 -6.51 -1.24
C PHE A 126 42.92 -5.73 -0.70
N SER A 127 42.76 -4.98 0.39
CA SER A 127 43.91 -4.32 1.04
C SER A 127 44.79 -5.30 1.84
N ARG A 128 44.20 -6.37 2.40
CA ARG A 128 44.94 -7.38 3.19
C ARG A 128 45.53 -8.51 2.33
N LEU A 129 44.85 -8.89 1.25
CA LEU A 129 45.21 -9.99 0.35
C LEU A 129 45.77 -9.47 -0.98
N SER A 130 46.32 -8.26 -0.97
CA SER A 130 46.66 -7.46 -2.16
C SER A 130 47.56 -8.19 -3.16
N ASP A 131 48.39 -9.11 -2.70
CA ASP A 131 49.42 -9.75 -3.52
C ASP A 131 48.88 -10.86 -4.44
N LYS A 132 47.66 -11.36 -4.19
CA LYS A 132 47.08 -12.49 -4.94
C LYS A 132 46.22 -12.07 -6.14
N VAL A 133 45.81 -10.81 -6.24
CA VAL A 133 44.83 -10.33 -7.22
C VAL A 133 45.34 -9.08 -7.93
N SER A 134 45.18 -9.03 -9.26
CA SER A 134 45.58 -7.86 -10.07
C SER A 134 44.81 -6.60 -9.66
N GLU A 135 45.48 -5.45 -9.64
CA GLU A 135 44.83 -4.13 -9.40
C GLU A 135 43.64 -3.88 -10.33
N ARG A 136 43.73 -4.30 -11.60
CA ARG A 136 42.62 -4.15 -12.55
C ARG A 136 41.39 -4.93 -12.11
N HIS A 137 41.58 -6.16 -11.63
CA HIS A 137 40.51 -6.99 -11.13
C HIS A 137 39.88 -6.40 -9.86
N LYS A 138 40.70 -5.90 -8.92
CA LYS A 138 40.20 -5.25 -7.70
C LYS A 138 39.29 -4.06 -8.03
N ILE A 139 39.70 -3.20 -8.96
CA ILE A 139 38.91 -2.05 -9.38
C ILE A 139 37.59 -2.52 -10.02
N GLN A 140 37.65 -3.44 -10.98
CA GLN A 140 36.46 -3.96 -11.66
C GLN A 140 35.48 -4.64 -10.69
N ALA A 141 35.97 -5.44 -9.75
CA ALA A 141 35.17 -6.13 -8.76
C ALA A 141 34.45 -5.14 -7.82
N ILE A 142 35.15 -4.11 -7.34
CA ILE A 142 34.53 -3.07 -6.49
C ILE A 142 33.53 -2.24 -7.29
N GLU A 143 33.86 -1.79 -8.50
CA GLU A 143 32.94 -1.03 -9.36
C GLU A 143 31.68 -1.85 -9.66
N HIS A 144 31.82 -3.14 -9.93
CA HIS A 144 30.70 -4.04 -10.19
C HIS A 144 29.79 -4.19 -8.96
N LEU A 145 30.35 -4.44 -7.78
CA LEU A 145 29.56 -4.52 -6.55
C LEU A 145 28.86 -3.18 -6.22
N GLU A 146 29.54 -2.06 -6.41
CA GLU A 146 28.95 -0.73 -6.24
C GLU A 146 27.81 -0.49 -7.22
N PHE A 147 27.98 -0.88 -8.49
CA PHE A 147 26.94 -0.83 -9.50
C PHE A 147 25.71 -1.65 -9.10
N GLN A 148 25.89 -2.90 -8.67
CA GLN A 148 24.80 -3.74 -8.16
C GLN A 148 24.08 -3.09 -6.96
N SER A 149 24.84 -2.50 -6.02
CA SER A 149 24.27 -1.78 -4.87
C SER A 149 23.43 -0.57 -5.31
N GLN A 150 23.87 0.18 -6.33
CA GLN A 150 23.10 1.28 -6.88
C GLN A 150 21.84 0.79 -7.60
N MET A 151 21.92 -0.32 -8.33
CA MET A 151 20.75 -0.93 -8.98
C MET A 151 19.71 -1.35 -7.94
N MET A 152 20.12 -2.03 -6.87
CA MET A 152 19.24 -2.39 -5.75
C MET A 152 18.59 -1.17 -5.10
N LYS A 153 19.33 -0.07 -4.91
CA LYS A 153 18.76 1.20 -4.43
C LYS A 153 17.70 1.73 -5.38
N GLY A 154 17.96 1.73 -6.69
CA GLY A 154 17.00 2.15 -7.71
C GLY A 154 15.71 1.34 -7.67
N ILE A 155 15.83 0.00 -7.56
CA ILE A 155 14.70 -0.92 -7.42
C ILE A 155 13.90 -0.60 -6.15
N ARG A 156 14.59 -0.41 -5.01
CA ARG A 156 13.96 -0.02 -3.74
C ARG A 156 13.23 1.32 -3.84
N TRP A 157 13.83 2.33 -4.45
CA TRP A 157 13.17 3.63 -4.64
C TRP A 157 11.89 3.51 -5.48
N ARG A 158 11.89 2.64 -6.49
CA ARG A 158 10.68 2.35 -7.27
C ARG A 158 9.60 1.64 -6.43
N ALA A 159 10.00 0.68 -5.61
CA ALA A 159 9.09 0.03 -4.67
C ALA A 159 8.51 1.04 -3.68
N GLN A 160 9.34 1.93 -3.12
CA GLN A 160 8.92 3.00 -2.21
C GLN A 160 7.91 3.93 -2.86
N ALA A 161 8.21 4.44 -4.05
CA ALA A 161 7.30 5.32 -4.78
C ALA A 161 5.95 4.64 -5.08
N SER A 162 5.96 3.33 -5.33
CA SER A 162 4.74 2.55 -5.52
C SER A 162 3.96 2.36 -4.22
N SER A 163 4.65 2.23 -3.08
CA SER A 163 4.04 2.18 -1.75
C SER A 163 3.34 3.50 -1.44
N ASP A 164 4.05 4.62 -1.62
CA ASP A 164 3.53 5.95 -1.33
C ASP A 164 2.29 6.26 -2.19
N ARG A 165 2.31 5.84 -3.46
CA ARG A 165 1.16 5.96 -4.35
C ARG A 165 -0.05 5.15 -3.86
N LEU A 166 0.15 3.88 -3.50
CA LEU A 166 -0.93 3.03 -3.01
C LEU A 166 -1.54 3.58 -1.72
N ASP A 167 -0.72 4.11 -0.81
CA ASP A 167 -1.20 4.74 0.42
C ASP A 167 -2.05 5.99 0.09
N GLY A 168 -1.66 6.79 -0.91
CA GLY A 168 -2.46 7.91 -1.42
C GLY A 168 -3.79 7.48 -2.04
N GLU A 169 -3.80 6.42 -2.85
CA GLU A 169 -5.02 5.87 -3.48
C GLU A 169 -5.98 5.28 -2.44
N ILE A 170 -5.47 4.53 -1.47
CA ILE A 170 -6.23 3.99 -0.35
C ILE A 170 -6.85 5.12 0.47
N GLN A 171 -6.08 6.17 0.79
CA GLN A 171 -6.58 7.32 1.54
C GLN A 171 -7.66 8.08 0.75
N LEU A 172 -7.49 8.24 -0.56
CA LEU A 172 -8.50 8.85 -1.42
C LEU A 172 -9.80 8.04 -1.42
N ALA A 173 -9.71 6.71 -1.57
CA ALA A 173 -10.87 5.82 -1.53
C ALA A 173 -11.63 5.94 -0.19
N TYR A 174 -10.92 5.95 0.94
CA TYR A 174 -11.53 6.17 2.25
C TYR A 174 -12.24 7.53 2.35
N ASN A 175 -11.61 8.61 1.87
CA ASN A 175 -12.20 9.95 1.90
C ASN A 175 -13.47 10.04 1.04
N ILE A 176 -13.48 9.38 -0.12
CA ILE A 176 -14.67 9.30 -0.98
C ILE A 176 -15.79 8.54 -0.27
N LEU A 177 -15.49 7.38 0.33
CA LEU A 177 -16.48 6.59 1.09
C LEU A 177 -17.06 7.40 2.26
N ALA A 178 -16.22 8.07 3.05
CA ALA A 178 -16.64 8.91 4.16
C ALA A 178 -17.49 10.12 3.71
N SER A 179 -17.14 10.72 2.57
CA SER A 179 -17.92 11.82 1.96
C SER A 179 -19.30 11.34 1.52
N THR A 180 -19.38 10.18 0.87
CA THR A 180 -20.65 9.58 0.45
C THR A 180 -21.52 9.24 1.64
N ASP A 181 -20.96 8.63 2.70
CA ASP A 181 -21.70 8.34 3.93
C ASP A 181 -22.22 9.62 4.59
N SER A 182 -21.41 10.69 4.61
CA SER A 182 -21.84 12.01 5.10
C SER A 182 -23.01 12.60 4.28
N GLN A 183 -23.03 12.38 2.96
CA GLN A 183 -24.14 12.81 2.10
C GLN A 183 -25.41 11.99 2.34
N ILE A 184 -25.28 10.67 2.53
CA ILE A 184 -26.39 9.78 2.88
C ILE A 184 -26.97 10.19 4.24
N MET A 185 -26.12 10.41 5.24
CA MET A 185 -26.53 10.83 6.58
C MET A 185 -27.28 12.17 6.56
N LYS A 186 -26.80 13.15 5.78
CA LYS A 186 -27.52 14.42 5.55
C LYS A 186 -28.89 14.19 4.93
N SER A 187 -29.00 13.29 3.96
CA SER A 187 -30.27 12.97 3.29
C SER A 187 -31.27 12.33 4.26
N ILE A 188 -30.81 11.37 5.09
CA ILE A 188 -31.64 10.77 6.14
C ILE A 188 -32.10 11.82 7.15
N ALA A 189 -31.20 12.71 7.60
CA ALA A 189 -31.54 13.78 8.54
C ALA A 189 -32.57 14.76 7.96
N LEU A 190 -32.46 15.12 6.67
CA LEU A 190 -33.48 15.94 6.00
C LEU A 190 -34.84 15.22 5.95
N LEU A 191 -34.84 13.92 5.65
CA LEU A 191 -36.06 13.13 5.61
C LEU A 191 -36.74 13.03 6.98
N THR A 192 -35.96 12.85 8.06
CA THR A 192 -36.48 12.82 9.43
C THR A 192 -36.98 14.19 9.88
N MET A 193 -36.27 15.28 9.55
CA MET A 193 -36.73 16.66 9.83
C MET A 193 -38.04 16.99 9.12
N LEU A 194 -38.28 16.41 7.93
CA LEU A 194 -39.53 16.59 7.19
C LEU A 194 -40.68 15.74 7.77
N PHE A 195 -40.44 14.46 8.03
CA PHE A 195 -41.51 13.55 8.48
C PHE A 195 -41.84 13.67 9.95
N LEU A 196 -40.88 13.96 10.82
CA LEU A 196 -41.11 13.94 12.27
C LEU A 196 -42.18 14.96 12.73
N PRO A 197 -42.19 16.22 12.25
CA PRO A 197 -43.28 17.16 12.53
C PRO A 197 -44.63 16.70 11.95
N ALA A 198 -44.63 16.17 10.72
CA ALA A 198 -45.85 15.68 10.07
C ALA A 198 -46.46 14.50 10.83
N THR A 199 -45.65 13.51 11.23
CA THR A 199 -46.09 12.35 12.00
C THR A 199 -46.57 12.74 13.39
N PHE A 200 -45.87 13.64 14.10
CA PHE A 200 -46.30 14.11 15.42
C PHE A 200 -47.65 14.82 15.39
N VAL A 201 -47.86 15.68 14.39
CA VAL A 201 -49.13 16.38 14.22
C VAL A 201 -50.22 15.40 13.78
N ALA A 202 -49.91 14.46 12.87
CA ALA A 202 -50.85 13.42 12.46
C ALA A 202 -51.32 12.56 13.63
N THR A 203 -50.44 12.16 14.56
CA THR A 203 -50.82 11.37 15.74
C THR A 203 -51.69 12.16 16.72
N LEU A 204 -51.36 13.43 16.99
CA LEU A 204 -52.19 14.32 17.82
C LEU A 204 -53.60 14.53 17.25
N PHE A 205 -53.70 14.63 15.94
CA PHE A 205 -54.97 14.87 15.26
C PHE A 205 -55.75 13.59 14.94
N SER A 206 -55.08 12.44 14.87
CA SER A 206 -55.73 11.12 14.68
C SER A 206 -56.68 10.76 15.81
N THR A 207 -56.47 11.26 17.03
CA THR A 207 -57.36 10.98 18.17
C THR A 207 -58.51 11.96 18.29
N THR A 208 -58.50 13.09 17.56
CA THR A 208 -59.45 14.20 17.73
C THR A 208 -60.36 14.43 16.51
N PHE A 209 -59.97 14.01 15.30
CA PHE A 209 -60.75 14.25 14.08
C PHE A 209 -61.71 13.13 13.66
N PHE A 210 -61.58 11.91 14.17
CA PHE A 210 -62.53 10.83 13.87
C PHE A 210 -63.68 10.83 14.89
N SER A 211 -64.76 11.55 14.58
CA SER A 211 -66.07 11.34 15.20
C SER A 211 -66.89 10.44 14.27
N PHE A 212 -67.16 9.19 14.69
CA PHE A 212 -68.04 8.28 13.97
C PHE A 212 -69.49 8.69 14.25
N ASP A 213 -70.20 9.19 13.23
CA ASP A 213 -71.64 9.42 13.29
C ASP A 213 -72.33 8.44 12.32
N GLU A 214 -73.56 8.04 12.62
CA GLU A 214 -74.20 6.80 12.11
C GLU A 214 -74.47 6.74 10.59
N ASP A 215 -74.30 7.84 9.84
CA ASP A 215 -74.69 7.94 8.41
C ASP A 215 -73.52 8.16 7.41
N GLY A 216 -72.42 7.43 7.62
CA GLY A 216 -71.38 7.24 6.61
C GLY A 216 -70.13 8.12 6.78
N TRP A 217 -69.05 7.72 6.11
CA TRP A 217 -67.71 8.33 6.19
C TRP A 217 -67.71 9.82 5.79
N LEU A 218 -68.05 10.71 6.71
CA LEU A 218 -67.93 12.15 6.54
C LEU A 218 -66.53 12.60 6.94
N PHE A 219 -65.73 12.92 5.93
CA PHE A 219 -64.43 13.58 6.08
C PHE A 219 -64.64 14.93 6.80
N SER A 220 -64.04 15.12 7.99
CA SER A 220 -64.23 16.34 8.77
C SER A 220 -63.75 17.58 7.99
N LYS A 221 -64.59 18.63 7.93
CA LYS A 221 -64.26 19.93 7.28
C LYS A 221 -63.00 20.60 7.85
N ALA A 222 -62.51 20.15 9.01
CA ALA A 222 -61.33 20.69 9.67
C ALA A 222 -59.98 20.09 9.19
N PHE A 223 -59.98 19.22 8.18
CA PHE A 223 -58.74 18.65 7.60
C PHE A 223 -57.71 19.70 7.14
N TRP A 224 -58.16 20.90 6.75
CA TRP A 224 -57.25 21.99 6.35
C TRP A 224 -56.33 22.47 7.50
N ILE A 225 -56.77 22.31 8.76
CA ILE A 225 -56.00 22.70 9.96
C ILE A 225 -54.71 21.87 10.07
N TYR A 226 -54.72 20.60 9.65
CA TYR A 226 -53.52 19.76 9.63
C TYR A 226 -52.40 20.42 8.78
N TRP A 227 -52.73 20.82 7.55
CA TRP A 227 -51.78 21.47 6.65
C TRP A 227 -51.32 22.84 7.16
N ALA A 228 -52.22 23.60 7.79
CA ALA A 228 -51.92 24.90 8.38
C ALA A 228 -50.92 24.81 9.55
N VAL A 229 -50.82 23.67 10.24
CA VAL A 229 -49.88 23.46 11.36
C VAL A 229 -48.59 22.76 10.93
N VAL A 230 -48.68 21.73 10.07
CA VAL A 230 -47.51 20.94 9.65
C VAL A 230 -46.52 21.75 8.82
N ILE A 231 -47.01 22.57 7.88
CA ILE A 231 -46.13 23.32 6.98
C ILE A 231 -45.27 24.35 7.76
N PRO A 232 -45.83 25.22 8.63
CA PRO A 232 -45.01 26.12 9.43
C PRO A 232 -44.04 25.40 10.36
N LEU A 233 -44.49 24.29 10.99
CA LEU A 233 -43.65 23.54 11.92
C LEU A 233 -42.44 22.92 11.23
N THR A 234 -42.61 22.32 10.04
CA THR A 234 -41.49 21.79 9.25
C THR A 234 -40.52 22.89 8.80
N ILE A 235 -41.03 24.05 8.37
CA ILE A 235 -40.22 25.22 8.02
C ILE A 235 -39.37 25.70 9.21
N VAL A 236 -39.96 25.79 10.40
CA VAL A 236 -39.25 26.21 11.62
C VAL A 236 -38.10 25.25 11.95
N VAL A 237 -38.33 23.94 11.86
CA VAL A 237 -37.30 22.92 12.11
C VAL A 237 -36.15 23.04 11.09
N LEU A 238 -36.46 23.21 9.81
CA LEU A 238 -35.45 23.38 8.76
C LEU A 238 -34.65 24.69 8.91
N LEU A 239 -35.31 25.80 9.25
CA LEU A 239 -34.64 27.09 9.49
C LEU A 239 -33.71 27.03 10.70
N ALA A 240 -34.15 26.39 11.80
CA ALA A 240 -33.33 26.19 12.99
C ALA A 240 -32.05 25.39 12.66
N TRP A 241 -32.19 24.31 11.87
CA TRP A 241 -31.04 23.51 11.41
C TRP A 241 -30.09 24.31 10.52
N TRP A 242 -30.63 25.07 9.56
CA TRP A 242 -29.82 25.88 8.63
C TRP A 242 -29.02 26.97 9.35
N LEU A 243 -29.64 27.68 10.31
CA LEU A 243 -28.97 28.69 11.12
C LEU A 243 -27.86 28.08 11.99
N TRP A 244 -28.10 26.89 12.56
CA TRP A 244 -27.10 26.17 13.34
C TRP A 244 -25.88 25.78 12.49
N LEU A 245 -26.08 25.21 11.29
CA LEU A 245 -24.96 24.85 10.40
C LEU A 245 -24.21 26.08 9.87
N GLY A 246 -24.94 27.16 9.54
CA GLY A 246 -24.35 28.42 9.07
C GLY A 246 -23.40 29.03 10.11
N GLY A 247 -23.81 29.05 11.38
CA GLY A 247 -22.97 29.53 12.49
C GLY A 247 -21.74 28.64 12.75
N SER A 248 -21.91 27.31 12.69
CA SER A 248 -20.83 26.36 12.92
C SER A 248 -19.70 26.49 11.88
N THR A 249 -20.05 26.69 10.60
CA THR A 249 -19.06 26.71 9.50
C THR A 249 -18.17 27.96 9.53
N GLN A 250 -18.71 29.12 9.90
CA GLN A 250 -17.92 30.36 10.06
C GLN A 250 -16.92 30.26 11.21
N SER A 251 -17.32 29.66 12.35
CA SER A 251 -16.46 29.55 13.52
C SER A 251 -15.22 28.66 13.29
N ILE A 252 -15.35 27.62 12.46
CA ILE A 252 -14.24 26.69 12.14
C ILE A 252 -13.26 27.33 11.15
N ARG A 253 -13.76 28.05 10.12
CA ARG A 253 -12.91 28.78 9.17
C ARG A 253 -12.06 29.86 9.84
N LEU A 254 -12.63 30.57 10.82
CA LEU A 254 -11.92 31.61 11.58
C LEU A 254 -10.81 31.03 12.48
N ARG A 255 -10.96 29.80 12.99
CA ARG A 255 -9.92 29.15 13.82
C ARG A 255 -8.73 28.65 13.00
N LEU A 256 -8.96 28.14 11.80
CA LEU A 256 -7.88 27.61 10.95
C LEU A 256 -6.94 28.70 10.41
N LEU A 257 -7.46 29.90 10.14
CA LEU A 257 -6.67 31.05 9.67
C LEU A 257 -5.80 31.69 10.76
N HIS A 258 -6.04 31.37 12.03
CA HIS A 258 -5.29 31.92 13.16
C HIS A 258 -4.18 30.99 13.65
N THR A 259 -4.10 29.77 13.10
CA THR A 259 -3.12 28.72 13.46
C THR A 259 -2.06 28.46 12.39
N SER A 260 -2.05 29.25 11.30
CA SER A 260 -0.99 29.30 10.29
C SER A 260 -0.13 30.54 10.47
#